data_AF-A0A6A6ZMF8-F1
#
_entry.id   AF-A0A6A6ZMF8-F1
#
_cell.length_a   1.000
_cell.length_b   1.000
_cell.length_c   1.000
_cell.angle_alpha   90.00
_cell.angle_beta   90.00
_cell.angle_gamma   90.00
#
_symmetry.space_group_name_H-M   'P 1'
#
loop_
_entity.id
_entity.type
_entity.pdbx_description
1 polymer ?
#
loop_
_entity_poly.entity_id
_entity_poly.type
_entity_poly.pdbx_seq_one_letter_code
_entity_poly.pdbx_strand_id
1 'polypeptide(L)'
;WTAYSTHNSIGPSTQLALTAQNASSWSHSHNSTQNYVLRIDDQALVPIELMTAEEKKYQDWYMARYPEIKQIMGEEMYLNESWLASAAVNEVPVDDLFHFSHCVLALKRFFLARQTGHHVCGRDIAEEHIRHCVESLEWWAFPDGKKGSMR
;
A
#
# COMPACT_ATOMS: atom_id res chain seq x y z
N TRP A 1 -9.00 12.14 2.13
CA TRP A 1 -9.08 11.07 3.15
C TRP A 1 -10.16 10.08 2.74
N THR A 2 -9.81 8.80 2.69
CA THR A 2 -10.73 7.68 2.49
C THR A 2 -11.05 7.07 3.86
N ALA A 3 -12.33 6.98 4.21
CA ALA A 3 -12.76 6.39 5.47
C ALA A 3 -12.91 4.87 5.33
N TYR A 4 -12.56 4.14 6.39
CA TYR A 4 -12.71 2.69 6.47
C TYR A 4 -13.50 2.30 7.71
N SER A 5 -14.32 1.25 7.60
CA SER A 5 -15.07 0.72 8.74
C SER A 5 -14.12 -0.02 9.69
N THR A 6 -13.94 0.50 10.90
CA THR A 6 -13.08 -0.06 11.95
C THR A 6 -13.86 -0.88 12.98
N HIS A 7 -15.11 -1.27 12.68
CA HIS A 7 -16.04 -1.91 13.63
C HIS A 7 -15.43 -3.05 14.46
N ASN A 8 -14.44 -3.77 13.92
CA ASN A 8 -13.79 -4.92 14.58
C ASN A 8 -12.26 -4.78 14.70
N SER A 9 -11.70 -3.58 14.58
CA SER A 9 -10.24 -3.40 14.64
C SER A 9 -9.84 -1.98 15.06
N ILE A 10 -8.79 -1.88 15.88
CA ILE A 10 -8.20 -0.63 16.37
C ILE A 10 -7.08 -0.21 15.42
N GLY A 11 -7.19 1.00 14.88
CA GLY A 11 -6.22 1.56 13.95
C GLY A 11 -6.78 2.79 13.23
N PRO A 12 -6.08 3.32 12.21
CA PRO A 12 -6.52 4.52 11.49
C PRO A 12 -7.86 4.32 10.80
N SER A 13 -8.88 5.10 11.20
CA SER A 13 -10.21 5.10 10.56
C SER A 13 -10.22 5.78 9.19
N THR A 14 -9.16 6.51 8.85
CA THR A 14 -9.00 7.19 7.58
C THR A 14 -7.60 7.04 7.05
N GLN A 15 -7.48 6.89 5.73
CA GLN A 15 -6.22 6.92 5.00
C GLN A 15 -6.17 8.16 4.11
N LEU A 16 -5.05 8.85 4.06
CA LEU A 16 -4.85 9.92 3.09
C LEU A 16 -4.26 9.34 1.81
N ALA A 17 -5.02 9.41 0.71
CA ALA A 17 -4.46 9.31 -0.62
C ALA A 17 -3.86 10.68 -0.98
N LEU A 18 -2.54 10.74 -1.12
CA LEU A 18 -1.86 11.94 -1.57
C LEU A 18 -2.06 12.11 -3.07
N THR A 19 -2.36 13.34 -3.45
CA THR A 19 -2.58 13.76 -4.83
C THR A 19 -1.90 15.10 -5.01
N ALA A 20 -1.64 15.51 -6.25
CA ALA A 20 -1.07 16.83 -6.52
C ALA A 20 -1.85 17.95 -5.81
N GLN A 21 -3.17 17.83 -5.71
CA GLN A 21 -4.05 18.85 -5.13
C GLN A 21 -3.97 18.97 -3.60
N ASN A 22 -3.46 17.96 -2.89
CA ASN A 22 -3.45 17.95 -1.42
C ASN A 22 -2.08 17.75 -0.78
N ALA A 23 -1.06 17.34 -1.56
CA ALA A 23 0.24 16.96 -1.01
C ALA A 23 0.96 18.14 -0.35
N SER A 24 1.03 19.30 -1.02
CA SER A 24 1.64 20.52 -0.46
C SER A 24 0.91 21.02 0.80
N SER A 25 -0.42 21.01 0.80
CA SER A 25 -1.21 21.47 1.95
C SER A 25 -1.03 20.55 3.15
N TRP A 26 -0.95 19.24 2.91
CA TRP A 26 -0.72 18.26 3.96
C TRP A 26 0.72 18.32 4.49
N SER A 27 1.73 18.40 3.62
CA SER A 27 3.15 18.45 4.02
C SER A 27 3.53 19.71 4.79
N HIS A 28 2.85 20.84 4.56
CA HIS A 28 3.06 22.07 5.34
C HIS A 28 2.38 22.03 6.71
N SER A 29 1.23 21.36 6.83
CA SER A 29 0.44 21.34 8.07
C SER A 29 0.86 20.22 9.02
N HIS A 30 1.51 19.19 8.50
CA HIS A 30 2.01 18.04 9.26
C HIS A 30 3.50 18.00 9.04
N ASN A 31 4.29 17.90 10.13
CA ASN A 31 5.75 17.72 10.04
C ASN A 31 6.04 16.32 9.47
N SER A 32 5.84 16.21 8.16
CA SER A 32 5.20 15.07 7.49
C SER A 32 6.00 13.78 7.59
N THR A 33 7.31 13.90 7.79
CA THR A 33 8.27 12.80 7.73
C THR A 33 8.72 12.34 9.11
N GLN A 34 8.36 13.08 10.18
CA GLN A 34 8.65 12.68 11.56
C GLN A 34 7.58 11.77 12.15
N ASN A 35 6.36 11.84 11.62
CA ASN A 35 5.20 11.13 12.19
C ASN A 35 4.59 10.11 11.22
N TYR A 36 4.83 10.24 9.91
CA TYR A 36 4.25 9.37 8.90
C TYR A 36 5.32 8.86 7.95
N VAL A 37 5.06 7.68 7.39
CA VAL A 37 5.86 7.08 6.31
C VAL A 37 4.93 6.54 5.24
N LEU A 38 5.39 6.53 3.99
CA LEU A 38 4.69 5.85 2.92
C LEU A 38 4.86 4.33 3.06
N ARG A 39 3.75 3.60 3.21
CA ARG A 39 3.67 2.16 2.97
C ARG A 39 3.58 1.94 1.47
N ILE A 40 4.70 1.52 0.88
CA ILE A 40 4.98 1.51 -0.56
C ILE A 40 3.91 0.74 -1.33
N ASP A 41 3.62 -0.49 -0.91
CA ASP A 41 2.77 -1.42 -1.64
C ASP A 41 1.28 -1.06 -1.63
N ASP A 42 0.85 -0.22 -0.68
CA ASP A 42 -0.51 0.32 -0.62
C ASP A 42 -0.59 1.79 -1.05
N GLN A 43 0.56 2.40 -1.37
CA GLN A 43 0.73 3.83 -1.62
C GLN A 43 0.00 4.68 -0.56
N ALA A 44 0.21 4.31 0.71
CA ALA A 44 -0.55 4.83 1.84
C ALA A 44 0.38 5.51 2.85
N LEU A 45 0.09 6.74 3.24
CA LEU A 45 0.72 7.29 4.44
C LEU A 45 0.18 6.58 5.68
N VAL A 46 1.09 6.07 6.50
CA VAL A 46 0.79 5.42 7.77
C VAL A 46 1.60 6.03 8.91
N PRO A 47 1.06 6.11 10.13
CA PRO A 47 1.83 6.58 11.29
C PRO A 47 3.05 5.68 11.56
N ILE A 48 4.22 6.29 11.82
CA ILE A 48 5.48 5.55 12.02
C ILE A 48 5.40 4.62 13.22
N GLU A 49 4.68 5.00 14.28
CA GLU A 49 4.51 4.20 15.48
C GLU A 49 3.76 2.88 15.24
N LEU A 50 3.03 2.76 14.13
CA LEU A 50 2.34 1.53 13.72
C LEU A 50 3.23 0.61 12.86
N MET A 51 4.42 1.07 12.45
CA MET A 51 5.35 0.30 11.63
C MET A 51 6.13 -0.71 12.47
N THR A 52 5.63 -1.94 12.50
CA THR A 52 6.32 -3.06 13.17
C THR A 52 7.64 -3.42 12.47
N ALA A 53 8.53 -4.14 13.16
CA ALA A 53 9.76 -4.64 12.58
C ALA A 53 9.51 -5.56 11.37
N GLU A 54 8.41 -6.31 11.39
CA GLU A 54 8.00 -7.15 10.27
C GLU A 54 7.53 -6.31 9.08
N GLU A 55 6.74 -5.27 9.33
CA GLU A 55 6.29 -4.35 8.27
C GLU A 55 7.50 -3.64 7.63
N LYS A 56 8.42 -3.15 8.47
CA LYS A 56 9.67 -2.53 8.01
C LYS A 56 10.48 -3.47 7.12
N LYS A 57 10.61 -4.75 7.48
CA LYS A 57 11.32 -5.75 6.66
C LYS A 57 10.77 -5.82 5.23
N TYR A 58 9.46 -5.76 5.04
CA TYR A 58 8.85 -5.80 3.72
C TYR A 58 9.00 -4.49 2.95
N GLN A 59 8.86 -3.35 3.63
CA GLN A 59 9.14 -2.05 3.00
C GLN A 59 10.61 -1.93 2.55
N ASP A 60 11.55 -2.42 3.38
CA ASP A 60 12.97 -2.50 3.03
C ASP A 60 13.20 -3.39 1.79
N TRP A 61 12.46 -4.49 1.66
CA TRP A 61 12.53 -5.38 0.50
C TRP A 61 12.05 -4.67 -0.79
N TYR A 62 10.93 -3.94 -0.74
CA TYR A 62 10.46 -3.16 -1.89
C TYR A 62 11.50 -2.11 -2.32
N MET A 63 12.05 -1.35 -1.37
CA MET A 63 13.09 -0.35 -1.68
C MET A 63 14.37 -0.99 -2.26
N ALA A 64 14.74 -2.19 -1.83
CA ALA A 64 15.89 -2.89 -2.38
C ALA A 64 15.62 -3.44 -3.79
N ARG A 65 14.38 -3.86 -4.07
CA ARG A 65 13.99 -4.50 -5.33
C ARG A 65 13.68 -3.50 -6.46
N TYR A 66 13.16 -2.32 -6.11
CA TYR A 66 12.70 -1.28 -7.04
C TYR A 66 13.47 0.03 -6.76
N PRO A 67 14.60 0.28 -7.44
CA PRO A 67 15.43 1.46 -7.22
C PRO A 67 14.69 2.79 -7.37
N GLU A 68 13.72 2.86 -8.28
CA GLU A 68 12.88 4.03 -8.52
C GLU A 68 12.04 4.36 -7.27
N ILE A 69 11.53 3.33 -6.59
CA ILE A 69 10.82 3.50 -5.31
C ILE A 69 11.77 4.02 -4.24
N LYS A 70 13.00 3.50 -4.17
CA LYS A 70 14.01 4.01 -3.24
C LYS A 70 14.30 5.50 -3.47
N GLN A 71 14.35 5.94 -4.72
CA GLN A 71 14.50 7.35 -5.06
C GLN A 71 13.28 8.17 -4.61
N ILE A 72 12.07 7.71 -4.93
CA ILE A 72 10.81 8.34 -4.51
C ILE A 72 10.75 8.52 -3.00
N MET A 73 11.18 7.50 -2.24
CA MET A 73 11.24 7.55 -0.79
C MET A 73 12.30 8.51 -0.27
N GLY A 74 13.52 8.47 -0.83
CA GLY A 74 14.64 9.29 -0.39
C GLY A 74 14.51 10.78 -0.71
N GLU A 75 13.86 11.11 -1.82
CA GLU A 75 13.57 12.49 -2.24
C GLU A 75 12.16 12.96 -1.84
N GLU A 76 11.41 12.12 -1.13
CA GLU A 76 10.05 12.38 -0.68
C GLU A 76 9.11 12.82 -1.82
N MET A 77 9.32 12.26 -3.02
CA MET A 77 8.59 12.66 -4.23
C MET A 77 7.08 12.42 -4.08
N TYR A 78 6.69 11.46 -3.25
CA TYR A 78 5.29 11.18 -2.91
C TYR A 78 4.59 12.35 -2.17
N LEU A 79 5.33 13.34 -1.66
CA LEU A 79 4.81 14.60 -1.10
C LEU A 79 4.99 15.80 -2.04
N ASN A 80 5.66 15.62 -3.17
CA ASN A 80 5.98 16.67 -4.12
C ASN A 80 4.82 16.85 -5.11
N GLU A 81 4.12 17.98 -5.00
CA GLU A 81 2.99 18.32 -5.88
C GLU A 81 3.36 18.32 -7.37
N SER A 82 4.51 18.89 -7.73
CA SER A 82 4.96 18.95 -9.13
C SER A 82 5.21 17.55 -9.70
N TRP A 83 5.78 16.64 -8.90
CA TRP A 83 5.99 15.26 -9.32
C TRP A 83 4.65 14.50 -9.42
N LEU A 84 3.77 14.62 -8.43
CA LEU A 84 2.45 14.00 -8.43
C LEU A 84 1.55 14.48 -9.59
N ALA A 85 1.78 15.69 -10.09
CA ALA A 85 1.08 16.24 -11.27
C ALA A 85 1.72 15.81 -12.61
N SER A 86 2.90 15.18 -12.58
CA SER A 86 3.67 14.83 -13.77
C SER A 86 3.34 13.43 -14.30
N ALA A 87 3.69 13.16 -15.56
CA ALA A 87 3.56 11.82 -16.14
C ALA A 87 4.44 10.78 -15.43
N ALA A 88 5.52 11.20 -14.78
CA ALA A 88 6.49 10.32 -14.10
C ALA A 88 5.84 9.50 -12.96
N VAL A 89 4.72 9.96 -12.38
CA VAL A 89 3.97 9.19 -11.38
C VAL A 89 3.46 7.86 -11.95
N ASN A 90 3.20 7.79 -13.26
CA ASN A 90 2.73 6.57 -13.94
C ASN A 90 3.89 5.67 -14.40
N GLU A 91 5.14 6.12 -14.24
CA GLU A 91 6.33 5.36 -14.63
C GLU A 91 6.90 4.53 -13.48
N VAL A 92 6.29 4.60 -12.29
CA VAL A 92 6.68 3.79 -11.13
C VAL A 92 6.41 2.30 -11.44
N PRO A 93 7.45 1.45 -11.50
CA PRO A 93 7.28 0.07 -11.94
C PRO A 93 6.52 -0.76 -10.89
N VAL A 94 5.31 -1.16 -11.26
CA VAL A 94 4.46 -2.11 -10.52
C VAL A 94 4.31 -3.39 -11.34
N ASP A 95 5.39 -4.18 -11.39
CA ASP A 95 5.43 -5.43 -12.15
C ASP A 95 4.62 -6.55 -11.49
N ASP A 96 4.53 -7.71 -12.16
CA ASP A 96 3.79 -8.88 -11.63
C ASP A 96 4.32 -9.31 -10.25
N LEU A 97 5.62 -9.21 -10.02
CA LEU A 97 6.19 -9.55 -8.73
C LEU A 97 5.76 -8.56 -7.64
N PHE A 98 5.69 -7.26 -7.95
CA PHE A 98 5.20 -6.23 -7.02
C PHE A 98 3.76 -6.52 -6.60
N HIS A 99 2.89 -6.78 -7.58
CA HIS A 99 1.51 -7.13 -7.33
C HIS A 99 1.42 -8.44 -6.51
N PHE A 100 2.33 -9.40 -6.72
CA PHE A 100 2.32 -10.70 -6.03
C PHE A 100 2.70 -10.56 -4.58
N SER A 101 3.81 -9.88 -4.32
CA SER A 101 4.22 -9.57 -2.96
C SER A 101 3.16 -8.74 -2.25
N HIS A 102 2.53 -7.76 -2.93
CA HIS A 102 1.47 -6.94 -2.35
C HIS A 102 0.28 -7.79 -1.92
N CYS A 103 -0.25 -8.65 -2.80
CA CYS A 103 -1.40 -9.49 -2.46
C CYS A 103 -1.08 -10.46 -1.31
N VAL A 104 0.10 -11.08 -1.31
CA VAL A 104 0.54 -11.95 -0.20
C VAL A 104 0.56 -11.19 1.13
N LEU A 105 1.10 -9.97 1.14
CA LEU A 105 1.16 -9.14 2.35
C LEU A 105 -0.22 -8.63 2.77
N ALA A 106 -1.09 -8.25 1.83
CA ALA A 106 -2.45 -7.83 2.12
C ALA A 106 -3.22 -8.92 2.87
N LEU A 107 -3.16 -10.18 2.41
CA LEU A 107 -3.79 -11.31 3.12
C LEU A 107 -3.17 -11.50 4.51
N LYS A 108 -1.84 -11.47 4.63
CA LYS A 108 -1.15 -11.62 5.91
C LYS A 108 -1.59 -10.56 6.92
N ARG A 109 -1.65 -9.29 6.49
CA ARG A 109 -2.08 -8.16 7.33
C ARG A 109 -3.55 -8.28 7.72
N PHE A 110 -4.42 -8.74 6.83
CA PHE A 110 -5.82 -9.01 7.16
C PHE A 110 -5.97 -10.09 8.23
N PHE A 111 -5.25 -11.20 8.12
CA PHE A 111 -5.28 -12.24 9.15
C PHE A 111 -4.75 -11.71 10.49
N LEU A 112 -3.65 -10.97 10.48
CA LEU A 112 -3.09 -10.37 11.69
C LEU A 112 -4.09 -9.39 12.33
N ALA A 113 -4.76 -8.56 11.53
CA ALA A 113 -5.74 -7.60 12.02
C ALA A 113 -6.97 -8.27 12.62
N ARG A 114 -7.42 -9.39 12.03
CA ARG A 114 -8.50 -10.21 12.60
C ARG A 114 -8.10 -10.91 13.89
N GLN A 115 -6.85 -11.39 14.00
CA GLN A 115 -6.36 -12.10 15.18
C GLN A 115 -6.06 -11.18 16.37
N THR A 116 -5.44 -10.03 16.10
CA THR A 116 -4.97 -9.10 17.14
C THR A 116 -5.98 -8.00 17.43
N GLY A 117 -6.96 -7.80 16.56
CA GLY A 117 -7.86 -6.65 16.61
C GLY A 117 -7.18 -5.33 16.27
N HIS A 118 -5.99 -5.31 15.65
CA HIS A 118 -5.25 -4.07 15.33
C HIS A 118 -4.80 -4.02 13.87
N HIS A 119 -4.81 -2.84 13.25
CA HIS A 119 -4.34 -2.65 11.87
C HIS A 119 -3.47 -1.40 11.71
N VAL A 120 -2.63 -1.41 10.67
CA VAL A 120 -1.70 -0.32 10.36
C VAL A 120 -2.30 0.65 9.34
N CYS A 121 -3.14 0.14 8.44
CA CYS A 121 -3.81 0.89 7.39
C CYS A 121 -5.23 0.36 7.18
N GLY A 122 -6.18 1.22 6.79
CA GLY A 122 -7.56 0.81 6.53
C GLY A 122 -7.69 -0.27 5.45
N ARG A 123 -6.75 -0.34 4.50
CA ARG A 123 -6.66 -1.41 3.49
C ARG A 123 -6.42 -2.80 4.07
N ASP A 124 -5.86 -2.90 5.28
CA ASP A 124 -5.61 -4.17 5.95
C ASP A 124 -6.91 -4.86 6.39
N ILE A 125 -8.00 -4.09 6.53
CA ILE A 125 -9.31 -4.58 6.98
C ILE A 125 -10.42 -4.42 5.94
N ALA A 126 -10.10 -3.81 4.80
CA ALA A 126 -11.06 -3.55 3.74
C ALA A 126 -11.39 -4.84 2.98
N GLU A 127 -12.58 -5.40 3.20
CA GLU A 127 -12.97 -6.70 2.62
C GLU A 127 -12.91 -6.72 1.09
N GLU A 128 -13.24 -5.62 0.42
CA GLU A 128 -13.13 -5.53 -1.04
C GLU A 128 -11.69 -5.58 -1.54
N HIS A 129 -10.76 -4.95 -0.81
CA HIS A 129 -9.34 -4.98 -1.11
C HIS A 129 -8.78 -6.39 -0.95
N ILE A 130 -9.16 -7.07 0.14
CA ILE A 130 -8.71 -8.44 0.41
C ILE A 130 -9.31 -9.43 -0.59
N ARG A 131 -10.59 -9.27 -0.96
CA ARG A 131 -11.22 -10.06 -2.01
C ARG A 131 -10.46 -9.92 -3.34
N HIS A 132 -10.14 -8.69 -3.75
CA HIS A 132 -9.33 -8.44 -4.95
C HIS A 132 -7.95 -9.11 -4.89
N CYS A 133 -7.27 -9.05 -3.74
CA CYS A 133 -5.97 -9.69 -3.56
C CYS A 133 -6.07 -11.22 -3.64
N VAL A 134 -7.11 -11.82 -3.06
CA VAL A 134 -7.37 -13.27 -3.17
C VAL A 134 -7.61 -13.66 -4.61
N GLU A 135 -8.49 -12.96 -5.33
CA GLU A 135 -8.80 -13.23 -6.75
C GLU A 135 -7.55 -13.11 -7.64
N SER A 136 -6.68 -12.13 -7.36
CA SER A 136 -5.41 -11.96 -8.07
C SER A 136 -4.43 -13.11 -7.81
N LEU A 137 -4.33 -13.56 -6.55
CA LEU A 137 -3.51 -14.72 -6.20
C LEU A 137 -4.07 -16.01 -6.79
N GLU A 138 -5.40 -16.17 -6.85
CA GLU A 138 -6.04 -17.29 -7.55
C GLU A 138 -5.72 -17.28 -9.03
N TRP A 139 -5.77 -16.12 -9.70
CA TRP A 139 -5.40 -16.00 -11.11
C TRP A 139 -3.97 -16.49 -11.38
N TRP A 140 -3.01 -16.13 -10.51
CA TRP A 140 -1.64 -16.63 -10.63
C TRP A 140 -1.44 -18.08 -10.24
N ALA A 141 -2.16 -18.57 -9.22
CA ALA A 141 -2.07 -19.96 -8.79
C ALA A 141 -2.73 -20.91 -9.80
N PHE A 142 -3.76 -20.43 -10.52
CA PHE A 142 -4.57 -21.19 -11.45
C PHE A 142 -4.74 -20.48 -12.80
N PRO A 143 -3.67 -20.28 -13.58
CA PRO A 143 -3.70 -19.55 -14.87
C PRO A 143 -4.56 -20.23 -15.96
N ASP A 144 -5.17 -21.38 -15.66
CA ASP A 144 -5.81 -22.31 -16.60
C ASP A 144 -7.31 -22.59 -16.31
N GLY A 145 -8.07 -21.63 -15.79
CA GLY A 145 -9.54 -21.73 -15.73
C GLY A 145 -10.25 -21.99 -17.09
N LYS A 146 -9.49 -22.09 -18.19
CA LYS A 146 -9.91 -22.54 -19.52
C LYS A 146 -9.15 -23.78 -20.03
N LYS A 147 -8.95 -24.82 -19.22
CA LYS A 147 -8.81 -26.18 -19.78
C LYS A 147 -10.17 -26.65 -20.32
N GLY A 148 -10.57 -26.13 -21.49
CA GLY A 148 -11.83 -26.52 -22.14
C GLY A 148 -12.41 -25.57 -23.17
N SER A 149 -11.65 -25.09 -24.15
CA SER A 149 -12.20 -24.73 -25.46
C SER A 149 -11.16 -24.94 -26.55
N MET A 150 -10.72 -26.20 -26.70
CA MET A 150 -10.37 -26.69 -28.02
C MET A 150 -11.68 -27.11 -28.70
N ARG A 151 -12.20 -26.21 -29.53
CA ARG A 151 -12.99 -26.53 -30.72
C ARG A 151 -12.55 -25.61 -31.83
#